data_AF-A0A5K3F331-F1
#
_entry.id   AF-A0A5K3F331-F1
#
_cell.length_a   1.000
_cell.length_b   1.000
_cell.length_c   1.000
_cell.angle_alpha   90.00
_cell.angle_beta   90.00
_cell.angle_gamma   90.00
#
_symmetry.space_group_name_H-M   'P 1'
#
loop_
_entity.id
_entity.type
_entity.pdbx_description
1 polymer ?
#
loop_
_entity_poly.entity_id
_entity_poly.type
_entity_poly.pdbx_seq_one_letter_code
_entity_poly.pdbx_strand_id
1 'polypeptide(L)'
;MRQKLKAKLEMARFLQETVMKTTSNAKKGKDIPTIGEFQEFLKTVRQSGQLANTTDIVRFSRLFEDQVTLDSLSHAQLKALCQLLEINSIGPSNFLRFQLWLRVRQLRTEDKLIAKEGVDQIPPWELQTLSRNRGMRSLGLTTERLRSQLSQWLELHLEKDVPIALLLLSRAMYLQDTTLPPEQQLQHVISVLPDSAAEEAAVKAVDSTEDVDPKTKMEILRKEQETIKAERAAARKEAKELARKAADAMKLETLVDKTETLESRSSEEC
;
A
#
# COMPACT_ATOMS: atom_id res chain seq x y z
N MET A 1 41.88 -10.63 5.15
CA MET A 1 40.53 -11.08 5.60
C MET A 1 39.96 -10.30 6.80
N ARG A 2 40.75 -9.91 7.81
CA ARG A 2 40.26 -9.19 9.01
C ARG A 2 39.53 -7.87 8.75
N GLN A 3 39.97 -7.07 7.77
CA GLN A 3 39.34 -5.78 7.43
C GLN A 3 37.93 -5.94 6.81
N LYS A 4 37.72 -6.94 5.94
CA LYS A 4 36.38 -7.21 5.37
C LYS A 4 35.40 -7.69 6.44
N LEU A 5 35.87 -8.41 7.45
CA LEU A 5 35.03 -8.85 8.57
C LEU A 5 34.67 -7.68 9.51
N LYS A 6 35.65 -6.80 9.80
CA LYS A 6 35.40 -5.55 10.54
C LYS A 6 34.41 -4.64 9.83
N ALA A 7 34.58 -4.43 8.52
CA ALA A 7 33.65 -3.62 7.72
C ALA A 7 32.22 -4.19 7.73
N LYS A 8 32.08 -5.53 7.67
CA LYS A 8 30.76 -6.19 7.79
C LYS A 8 30.15 -6.05 9.18
N LEU A 9 30.96 -6.12 10.24
CA LEU A 9 30.52 -5.92 11.63
C LEU A 9 30.13 -4.46 11.91
N GLU A 10 30.88 -3.50 11.38
CA GLU A 10 30.57 -2.08 11.48
C GLU A 10 29.32 -1.71 10.68
N MET A 11 29.14 -2.27 9.48
CA MET A 11 27.92 -2.09 8.70
C MET A 11 26.70 -2.74 9.36
N ALA A 12 26.86 -3.93 9.96
CA ALA A 12 25.79 -4.58 10.73
C ALA A 12 25.44 -3.79 12.00
N ARG A 13 26.44 -3.24 12.71
CA ARG A 13 26.21 -2.33 13.84
C ARG A 13 25.52 -1.05 13.40
N PHE A 14 25.95 -0.45 12.30
CA PHE A 14 25.34 0.77 11.75
C PHE A 14 23.90 0.53 11.33
N LEU A 15 23.59 -0.62 10.72
CA LEU A 15 22.23 -1.02 10.38
C LEU A 15 21.39 -1.28 11.64
N GLN A 16 21.92 -1.97 12.65
CA GLN A 16 21.25 -2.13 13.95
C GLN A 16 20.98 -0.79 14.62
N GLU A 17 21.95 0.11 14.62
CA GLU A 17 21.84 1.43 15.25
C GLU A 17 20.89 2.35 14.47
N THR A 18 20.83 2.23 13.14
CA THR A 18 19.89 2.96 12.28
C THR A 18 18.48 2.41 12.43
N VAL A 19 18.30 1.09 12.53
CA VAL A 19 17.00 0.48 12.83
C VAL A 19 16.53 0.92 14.21
N MET A 20 17.37 0.81 15.26
CA MET A 20 17.01 1.25 16.61
C MET A 20 16.69 2.75 16.68
N LYS A 21 17.42 3.62 15.94
CA LYS A 21 17.16 5.08 15.89
C LYS A 21 15.95 5.47 15.03
N THR A 22 15.60 4.67 14.02
CA THR A 22 14.40 4.91 13.19
C THR A 22 13.15 4.33 13.83
N THR A 23 13.24 3.22 14.56
CA THR A 23 12.14 2.68 15.39
C THR A 23 11.92 3.47 16.67
N SER A 24 12.93 4.15 17.22
CA SER A 24 12.76 5.02 18.40
C SER A 24 12.02 6.34 18.11
N ASN A 25 11.83 6.69 16.83
CA ASN A 25 11.04 7.85 16.41
C ASN A 25 9.58 7.51 16.07
N ALA A 26 9.18 6.23 16.16
CA ALA A 26 7.78 5.89 16.29
C ALA A 26 7.37 6.26 17.72
N LYS A 27 6.56 7.31 17.87
CA LYS A 27 6.10 7.83 19.16
C LYS A 27 5.60 6.67 20.04
N LYS A 28 6.36 6.35 21.10
CA LYS A 28 5.92 5.46 22.19
C LYS A 28 4.69 6.07 22.84
N GLY A 29 3.53 5.54 22.49
CA GLY A 29 2.26 5.82 23.17
C GLY A 29 1.70 4.52 23.74
N LYS A 30 1.11 4.60 24.93
CA LYS A 30 0.39 3.54 25.66
C LYS A 30 -0.88 3.02 24.92
N ASP A 31 -0.99 3.34 23.63
CA ASP A 31 -2.20 3.28 22.79
C ASP A 31 -1.99 2.39 21.55
N ILE A 32 -0.83 1.72 21.43
CA ILE A 32 -0.59 0.77 20.34
C ILE A 32 -1.45 -0.48 20.60
N PRO A 33 -2.33 -0.88 19.66
CA PRO A 33 -3.20 -2.04 19.83
C PRO A 33 -2.41 -3.35 19.92
N THR A 34 -2.80 -4.20 20.87
CA THR A 34 -2.21 -5.54 21.02
C THR A 34 -2.73 -6.45 19.91
N ILE A 35 -1.95 -7.45 19.48
CA ILE A 35 -2.38 -8.37 18.42
C ILE A 35 -3.67 -9.13 18.78
N GLY A 36 -3.85 -9.50 20.06
CA GLY A 36 -5.07 -10.17 20.52
C GLY A 36 -6.31 -9.27 20.34
N GLU A 37 -6.19 -8.00 20.71
CA GLU A 37 -7.25 -6.99 20.53
C GLU A 37 -7.55 -6.78 19.04
N PHE A 38 -6.53 -6.77 18.18
CA PHE A 38 -6.69 -6.60 16.74
C PHE A 38 -7.37 -7.80 16.07
N GLN A 39 -7.02 -9.02 16.45
CA GLN A 39 -7.67 -10.24 15.94
C GLN A 39 -9.13 -10.32 16.37
N GLU A 40 -9.43 -9.96 17.62
CA GLU A 40 -10.80 -9.89 18.12
C GLU A 40 -11.61 -8.79 17.41
N PHE A 41 -10.99 -7.63 17.17
CA PHE A 41 -11.58 -6.55 16.37
C PHE A 41 -11.90 -7.00 14.94
N LEU A 42 -10.95 -7.61 14.23
CA LEU A 42 -11.19 -8.14 12.87
C LEU A 42 -12.30 -9.19 12.85
N LYS A 43 -12.32 -10.08 13.84
CA LYS A 43 -13.36 -11.10 13.99
C LYS A 43 -14.72 -10.45 14.19
N THR A 44 -14.81 -9.45 15.06
CA THR A 44 -16.04 -8.71 15.34
C THR A 44 -16.52 -7.97 14.09
N VAL A 45 -15.63 -7.22 13.44
CA VAL A 45 -15.93 -6.42 12.25
C VAL A 45 -16.34 -7.27 11.05
N ARG A 46 -15.73 -8.44 10.84
CA ARG A 46 -16.04 -9.34 9.71
C ARG A 46 -17.20 -10.30 9.96
N GLN A 47 -17.41 -10.76 11.19
CA GLN A 47 -18.42 -11.80 11.49
C GLN A 47 -19.71 -11.23 12.05
N SER A 48 -19.64 -10.18 12.87
CA SER A 48 -20.82 -9.66 13.58
C SER A 48 -21.54 -8.53 12.83
N GLY A 49 -20.83 -7.82 11.94
CA GLY A 49 -21.34 -6.60 11.30
C GLY A 49 -21.71 -5.48 12.29
N GLN A 50 -21.36 -5.61 13.58
CA GLN A 50 -21.65 -4.62 14.61
C GLN A 50 -20.75 -3.40 14.44
N LEU A 51 -21.30 -2.20 14.68
CA LEU A 51 -20.54 -0.95 14.69
C LEU A 51 -19.48 -1.00 15.79
N ALA A 52 -18.22 -1.04 15.39
CA ALA A 52 -17.10 -0.97 16.31
C ALA A 52 -17.00 0.47 16.87
N ASN A 53 -16.38 0.62 18.03
CA ASN A 53 -16.22 1.94 18.62
C ASN A 53 -15.32 2.80 17.71
N THR A 54 -15.70 4.06 17.51
CA THR A 54 -14.98 5.04 16.69
C THR A 54 -13.50 5.14 17.10
N THR A 55 -13.23 5.07 18.41
CA THR A 55 -11.86 5.10 18.95
C THR A 55 -11.05 3.88 18.52
N ASP A 56 -11.67 2.71 18.53
CA ASP A 56 -11.02 1.45 18.21
C ASP A 56 -10.73 1.35 16.72
N ILE A 57 -11.68 1.76 15.88
CA ILE A 57 -11.49 1.81 14.43
C ILE A 57 -10.27 2.67 14.07
N VAL A 58 -10.19 3.87 14.64
CA VAL A 58 -9.04 4.76 14.43
C VAL A 58 -7.75 4.14 14.96
N ARG A 59 -7.77 3.54 16.16
CA ARG A 59 -6.62 2.90 16.78
C ARG A 59 -6.05 1.77 15.94
N PHE A 60 -6.90 0.86 15.45
CA PHE A 60 -6.48 -0.28 14.62
C PHE A 60 -6.16 0.11 13.18
N SER A 61 -6.74 1.20 12.65
CA SER A 61 -6.42 1.70 11.30
C SER A 61 -4.95 2.07 11.13
N ARG A 62 -4.27 2.48 12.22
CA ARG A 62 -2.83 2.82 12.22
C ARG A 62 -1.90 1.63 11.94
N LEU A 63 -2.41 0.40 12.11
CA LEU A 63 -1.63 -0.81 11.83
C LEU A 63 -1.49 -1.09 10.33
N PHE A 64 -2.37 -0.54 9.50
CA PHE A 64 -2.28 -0.71 8.05
C PHE A 64 -1.19 0.20 7.47
N GLU A 65 -0.59 -0.22 6.35
CA GLU A 65 0.36 0.61 5.60
C GLU A 65 -0.15 0.90 4.20
N ASP A 66 0.21 2.07 3.67
CA ASP A 66 -0.22 2.49 2.34
C ASP A 66 0.23 1.52 1.24
N GLN A 67 1.47 1.00 1.29
CA GLN A 67 1.98 0.05 0.28
C GLN A 67 1.19 -1.25 0.31
N VAL A 68 1.18 -1.85 1.49
CA VAL A 68 0.56 -3.13 1.81
C VAL A 68 -0.91 -3.12 1.42
N THR A 69 -1.61 -2.05 1.76
CA THR A 69 -3.02 -1.89 1.43
C THR A 69 -3.19 -1.91 -0.08
N LEU A 70 -2.41 -1.13 -0.83
CA LEU A 70 -2.50 -1.06 -2.30
C LEU A 70 -2.10 -2.37 -2.99
N ASP A 71 -1.11 -3.09 -2.46
CA ASP A 71 -0.63 -4.36 -3.00
C ASP A 71 -1.68 -5.47 -2.85
N SER A 72 -2.44 -5.43 -1.76
CA SER A 72 -3.52 -6.38 -1.50
C SER A 72 -4.73 -6.23 -2.43
N LEU A 73 -4.92 -5.05 -3.05
CA LEU A 73 -6.12 -4.78 -3.85
C LEU A 73 -6.14 -5.55 -5.17
N SER A 74 -7.34 -5.97 -5.55
CA SER A 74 -7.64 -6.54 -6.86
C SER A 74 -7.52 -5.48 -7.97
N HIS A 75 -7.32 -5.93 -9.21
CA HIS A 75 -7.23 -5.04 -10.37
C HIS A 75 -8.47 -4.13 -10.52
N ALA A 76 -9.67 -4.67 -10.28
CA ALA A 76 -10.91 -3.92 -10.35
C ALA A 76 -10.97 -2.79 -9.29
N GLN A 77 -10.54 -3.07 -8.06
CA GLN A 77 -10.48 -2.07 -6.98
C GLN A 77 -9.44 -0.98 -7.27
N LEU A 78 -8.26 -1.36 -7.80
CA LEU A 78 -7.23 -0.40 -8.21
C LEU A 78 -7.74 0.52 -9.32
N LYS A 79 -8.46 -0.04 -10.30
CA LYS A 79 -9.07 0.73 -11.38
C LYS A 79 -10.13 1.70 -10.86
N ALA A 80 -11.00 1.26 -9.96
CA ALA A 80 -12.01 2.10 -9.32
C ALA A 80 -11.38 3.25 -8.53
N LEU A 81 -10.31 2.99 -7.77
CA LEU A 81 -9.54 4.02 -7.08
C LEU A 81 -8.91 5.03 -8.03
N CYS A 82 -8.30 4.56 -9.12
CA CYS A 82 -7.73 5.46 -10.13
C CYS A 82 -8.80 6.34 -10.77
N GLN A 83 -9.99 5.80 -11.05
CA GLN A 83 -11.12 6.58 -11.58
C GLN A 83 -11.63 7.62 -10.59
N LEU A 84 -11.73 7.28 -9.30
CA LEU A 84 -12.12 8.22 -8.25
C LEU A 84 -11.15 9.40 -8.14
N LEU A 85 -9.85 9.12 -8.29
CA LEU A 85 -8.77 10.10 -8.22
C LEU A 85 -8.47 10.78 -9.55
N GLU A 86 -9.22 10.45 -10.61
CA GLU A 86 -9.06 10.98 -11.96
C GLU A 86 -7.67 10.75 -12.56
N ILE A 87 -7.05 9.66 -12.15
CA ILE A 87 -5.79 9.17 -12.70
C ILE A 87 -6.11 8.27 -13.88
N ASN A 88 -5.25 8.28 -14.90
CA ASN A 88 -5.37 7.35 -16.01
C ASN A 88 -5.35 5.90 -15.49
N SER A 89 -6.47 5.19 -15.66
CA SER A 89 -6.71 3.85 -15.11
C SER A 89 -6.44 2.72 -16.13
N ILE A 90 -5.62 3.02 -17.15
CA ILE A 90 -5.23 2.09 -18.20
C ILE A 90 -3.86 1.50 -17.88
N GLY A 91 -3.77 0.17 -17.85
CA GLY A 91 -2.50 -0.56 -17.70
C GLY A 91 -2.61 -1.80 -16.82
N PRO A 92 -1.50 -2.53 -16.63
CA PRO A 92 -1.45 -3.68 -15.72
C PRO A 92 -1.55 -3.24 -14.25
N SER A 93 -1.95 -4.15 -13.36
CA SER A 93 -2.15 -3.85 -11.92
C SER A 93 -0.94 -3.18 -11.25
N ASN A 94 0.28 -3.62 -11.57
CA ASN A 94 1.49 -3.05 -10.98
C ASN A 94 1.70 -1.58 -11.38
N PHE A 95 1.29 -1.20 -12.59
CA PHE A 95 1.35 0.17 -13.04
C PHE A 95 0.34 1.05 -12.29
N LEU A 96 -0.90 0.56 -12.14
CA LEU A 96 -1.94 1.25 -11.36
C LEU A 96 -1.51 1.43 -9.89
N ARG A 97 -0.92 0.40 -9.28
CA ARG A 97 -0.37 0.48 -7.91
C ARG A 97 0.70 1.56 -7.81
N PHE A 98 1.64 1.58 -8.76
CA PHE A 98 2.69 2.60 -8.77
C PHE A 98 2.14 4.02 -8.94
N GLN A 99 1.12 4.21 -9.78
CA GLN A 99 0.46 5.52 -9.93
C GLN A 99 -0.24 5.94 -8.63
N LEU A 100 -0.98 5.03 -7.99
CA LEU A 100 -1.63 5.29 -6.70
C LEU A 100 -0.59 5.57 -5.62
N TRP A 101 0.54 4.87 -5.64
CA TRP A 101 1.65 5.11 -4.72
C TRP A 101 2.19 6.54 -4.81
N LEU A 102 2.51 6.98 -6.03
CA LEU A 102 2.95 8.34 -6.31
C LEU A 102 1.91 9.36 -5.83
N ARG A 103 0.63 9.08 -6.10
CA ARG A 103 -0.47 9.96 -5.69
C ARG A 103 -0.58 10.07 -4.18
N VAL A 104 -0.54 8.95 -3.45
CA VAL A 104 -0.56 8.92 -1.99
C VAL A 104 0.59 9.74 -1.41
N ARG A 105 1.80 9.60 -1.97
CA ARG A 105 2.97 10.39 -1.53
C ARG A 105 2.80 11.88 -1.80
N GLN A 106 2.21 12.24 -2.94
CA GLN A 106 1.90 13.62 -3.29
C GLN A 106 0.87 14.21 -2.30
N LEU A 107 -0.25 13.51 -2.08
CA LEU A 107 -1.29 13.91 -1.12
C LEU A 107 -0.74 14.11 0.29
N ARG A 108 0.16 13.22 0.73
CA ARG A 108 0.81 13.36 2.04
C ARG A 108 1.58 14.68 2.18
N THR A 109 2.22 15.13 1.10
CA THR A 109 2.99 16.37 1.09
C THR A 109 2.04 17.57 1.03
N GLU A 110 1.00 17.50 0.19
CA GLU A 110 -0.06 18.51 0.09
C GLU A 110 -0.79 18.70 1.43
N ASP A 111 -1.17 17.62 2.12
CA ASP A 111 -1.85 17.67 3.42
C ASP A 111 -1.03 18.42 4.47
N LYS A 112 0.29 18.19 4.50
CA LYS A 112 1.21 18.90 5.40
C LYS A 112 1.34 20.38 5.06
N LEU A 113 1.20 20.74 3.79
CA LEU A 113 1.23 22.14 3.35
C LEU A 113 -0.06 22.85 3.77
N ILE A 114 -1.20 22.23 3.45
CA ILE A 114 -2.54 22.73 3.81
C ILE A 114 -2.68 22.93 5.31
N ALA A 115 -2.20 21.98 6.11
CA ALA A 115 -2.24 22.08 7.57
C ALA A 115 -1.39 23.25 8.12
N LYS A 116 -0.34 23.68 7.41
CA LYS A 116 0.47 24.84 7.80
C LYS A 116 -0.19 26.16 7.44
N GLU A 117 -0.85 26.22 6.29
CA GLU A 117 -1.53 27.43 5.79
C GLU A 117 -2.88 27.65 6.49
N GLY A 118 -3.56 26.56 6.88
CA GLY A 118 -4.86 26.57 7.52
C GLY A 118 -6.00 26.51 6.50
N VAL A 119 -6.98 25.63 6.75
CA VAL A 119 -8.11 25.37 5.83
C VAL A 119 -8.98 26.62 5.59
N ASP A 120 -9.03 27.54 6.55
CA ASP A 120 -9.84 28.75 6.46
C ASP A 120 -9.29 29.77 5.45
N GLN A 121 -7.98 29.76 5.20
CA GLN A 121 -7.30 30.69 4.29
C GLN A 121 -7.41 30.28 2.82
N ILE A 122 -7.89 29.07 2.54
CA ILE A 122 -7.94 28.51 1.19
C ILE A 122 -9.16 29.05 0.42
N PRO A 123 -8.97 29.53 -0.83
CA PRO A 123 -10.06 30.04 -1.63
C PRO A 123 -11.03 28.93 -2.08
N PRO A 124 -12.32 29.24 -2.35
CA PRO A 124 -13.34 28.24 -2.68
C PRO A 124 -13.03 27.33 -3.87
N TRP A 125 -12.42 27.88 -4.93
CA TRP A 125 -12.07 27.12 -6.14
C TRP A 125 -10.97 26.07 -5.86
N GLU A 126 -10.07 26.39 -4.94
CA GLU A 126 -9.00 25.49 -4.52
C GLU A 126 -9.54 24.43 -3.56
N LEU A 127 -10.45 24.78 -2.63
CA LEU A 127 -11.13 23.80 -1.77
C LEU A 127 -11.84 22.70 -2.56
N GLN A 128 -12.48 23.05 -3.67
CA GLN A 128 -13.12 22.08 -4.57
C GLN A 128 -12.09 21.13 -5.19
N THR A 129 -10.98 21.69 -5.68
CA THR A 129 -9.89 20.92 -6.30
C THR A 129 -9.21 20.01 -5.28
N LEU A 130 -8.89 20.52 -4.09
CA LEU A 130 -8.30 19.76 -3.00
C LEU A 130 -9.20 18.62 -2.51
N SER A 131 -10.52 18.86 -2.44
CA SER A 131 -11.49 17.82 -2.07
C SER A 131 -11.56 16.72 -3.13
N ARG A 132 -11.67 17.12 -4.41
CA ARG A 132 -11.71 16.20 -5.57
C ARG A 132 -10.44 15.34 -5.65
N ASN A 133 -9.28 15.97 -5.43
CA ASN A 133 -7.97 15.35 -5.42
C ASN A 133 -7.81 14.22 -4.39
N ARG A 134 -8.63 14.21 -3.34
CA ARG A 134 -8.69 13.20 -2.26
C ARG A 134 -9.86 12.23 -2.44
N GLY A 135 -10.50 12.23 -3.61
CA GLY A 135 -11.65 11.38 -3.90
C GLY A 135 -12.92 11.77 -3.13
N MET A 136 -13.02 13.01 -2.64
CA MET A 136 -14.20 13.49 -1.93
C MET A 136 -15.13 14.27 -2.87
N ARG A 137 -16.42 14.28 -2.55
CA ARG A 137 -17.41 15.06 -3.31
C ARG A 137 -17.08 16.54 -3.21
N SER A 138 -16.92 17.20 -4.36
CA SER A 138 -16.58 18.63 -4.46
C SER A 138 -17.71 19.47 -5.07
N LEU A 139 -18.59 18.86 -5.88
CA LEU A 139 -19.67 19.55 -6.59
C LEU A 139 -20.98 19.55 -5.78
N GLY A 140 -21.66 20.70 -5.79
CA GLY A 140 -22.96 20.89 -5.14
C GLY A 140 -22.90 21.01 -3.61
N LEU A 141 -21.72 21.31 -3.03
CA LEU A 141 -21.54 21.56 -1.60
C LEU A 141 -21.25 23.03 -1.34
N THR A 142 -21.67 23.52 -0.16
CA THR A 142 -21.30 24.88 0.29
C THR A 142 -19.82 24.93 0.67
N THR A 143 -19.26 26.14 0.71
CA THR A 143 -17.88 26.40 1.11
C THR A 143 -17.56 25.87 2.51
N GLU A 144 -18.50 26.01 3.44
CA GLU A 144 -18.37 25.56 4.83
C GLU A 144 -18.30 24.04 4.90
N ARG A 145 -19.11 23.36 4.08
CA ARG A 145 -19.10 21.89 4.01
C ARG A 145 -17.81 21.35 3.40
N LEU A 146 -17.29 22.02 2.37
CA LEU A 146 -15.99 21.66 1.77
C LEU A 146 -14.84 21.83 2.78
N ARG A 147 -14.84 22.94 3.55
CA ARG A 147 -13.86 23.15 4.63
C ARG A 147 -13.95 22.07 5.70
N SER A 148 -15.16 21.82 6.21
CA SER A 148 -15.38 20.77 7.22
C SER A 148 -14.89 19.40 6.76
N GLN A 149 -15.17 19.04 5.50
CA GLN A 149 -14.73 17.78 4.91
C GLN A 149 -13.20 17.70 4.79
N LEU A 150 -12.54 18.78 4.37
CA LEU A 150 -11.09 18.84 4.27
C LEU A 150 -10.43 18.81 5.65
N SER A 151 -10.97 19.54 6.63
CA SER A 151 -10.48 19.51 8.01
C SER A 151 -10.58 18.10 8.62
N GLN A 152 -11.70 17.41 8.41
CA GLN A 152 -11.87 16.04 8.89
C GLN A 152 -10.88 15.05 8.24
N TRP A 153 -10.60 15.23 6.95
CA TRP A 153 -9.55 14.46 6.26
C TRP A 153 -8.18 14.68 6.92
N LEU A 154 -7.81 15.93 7.17
CA LEU A 154 -6.52 16.28 7.76
C LEU A 154 -6.40 15.78 9.20
N GLU A 155 -7.47 15.85 9.99
CA GLU A 155 -7.52 15.28 11.33
C GLU A 155 -7.25 13.77 11.30
N LEU A 156 -7.93 13.04 10.41
CA LEU A 156 -7.75 11.60 10.28
C LEU A 156 -6.32 11.23 9.83
N HIS A 157 -5.77 11.93 8.84
CA HIS A 157 -4.44 11.62 8.32
C HIS A 157 -3.30 12.12 9.21
N LEU A 158 -3.33 13.37 9.67
CA LEU A 158 -2.19 14.02 10.35
C LEU A 158 -2.23 13.90 11.88
N GLU A 159 -3.40 13.89 12.50
CA GLU A 159 -3.51 13.79 13.96
C GLU A 159 -3.72 12.35 14.40
N LYS A 160 -4.57 11.61 13.67
CA LYS A 160 -4.91 10.23 13.99
C LYS A 160 -4.02 9.20 13.29
N ASP A 161 -3.07 9.62 12.44
CA ASP A 161 -2.12 8.77 11.70
C ASP A 161 -2.81 7.65 10.88
N VAL A 162 -4.00 7.92 10.34
CA VAL A 162 -4.70 6.97 9.47
C VAL A 162 -4.05 6.97 8.07
N PRO A 163 -3.69 5.80 7.51
CA PRO A 163 -3.10 5.71 6.17
C PRO A 163 -4.00 6.29 5.09
N ILE A 164 -3.41 7.05 4.16
CA ILE A 164 -4.13 7.70 3.06
C ILE A 164 -4.77 6.66 2.15
N ALA A 165 -4.10 5.53 1.88
CA ALA A 165 -4.65 4.48 1.03
C ALA A 165 -5.97 3.92 1.61
N LEU A 166 -6.04 3.77 2.94
CA LEU A 166 -7.24 3.30 3.63
C LEU A 166 -8.35 4.36 3.59
N LEU A 167 -8.01 5.63 3.79
CA LEU A 167 -8.96 6.75 3.64
C LEU A 167 -9.53 6.80 2.22
N LEU A 168 -8.70 6.71 1.19
CA LEU A 168 -9.12 6.70 -0.20
C LEU A 168 -10.03 5.52 -0.53
N LEU A 169 -9.70 4.32 -0.02
CA LEU A 169 -10.53 3.13 -0.18
C LEU A 169 -11.89 3.29 0.49
N SER A 170 -11.95 3.92 1.67
CA SER A 170 -13.22 4.23 2.36
C SER A 170 -14.11 5.14 1.53
N ARG A 171 -13.54 6.13 0.85
CA ARG A 171 -14.30 7.02 -0.05
C ARG A 171 -14.70 6.33 -1.35
N ALA A 172 -13.87 5.43 -1.87
CA ALA A 172 -14.18 4.67 -3.09
C ALA A 172 -15.33 3.68 -2.91
N MET A 173 -15.41 3.00 -1.76
CA MET A 173 -16.49 2.05 -1.50
C MET A 173 -17.83 2.75 -1.23
N TYR A 174 -17.80 3.97 -0.70
CA TYR A 174 -18.98 4.78 -0.38
C TYR A 174 -19.18 5.93 -1.37
N LEU A 175 -18.99 5.64 -2.67
CA LEU A 175 -19.00 6.57 -3.80
C LEU A 175 -20.21 7.52 -3.86
N GLN A 176 -21.28 7.31 -3.07
CA GLN A 176 -22.52 8.12 -3.11
C GLN A 176 -23.18 8.42 -1.76
N ASP A 177 -22.74 7.85 -0.64
CA ASP A 177 -23.40 8.02 0.67
C ASP A 177 -22.51 8.71 1.70
N THR A 178 -22.65 10.04 1.81
CA THR A 178 -22.03 10.85 2.88
C THR A 178 -22.81 10.79 4.19
N THR A 179 -23.78 9.87 4.29
CA THR A 179 -24.68 9.70 5.43
C THR A 179 -23.98 9.03 6.62
N LEU A 180 -22.91 8.26 6.36
CA LEU A 180 -22.13 7.60 7.39
C LEU A 180 -20.90 8.43 7.81
N PRO A 181 -20.60 8.52 9.12
CA PRO A 181 -19.32 9.04 9.63
C PRO A 181 -18.12 8.32 9.00
N PRO A 182 -16.99 9.03 8.73
CA PRO A 182 -15.82 8.42 8.09
C PRO A 182 -15.24 7.23 8.84
N GLU A 183 -15.35 7.21 10.17
CA GLU A 183 -14.87 6.10 10.97
C GLU A 183 -15.69 4.83 10.69
N GLN A 184 -16.99 4.95 10.46
CA GLN A 184 -17.82 3.81 10.05
C GLN A 184 -17.48 3.35 8.62
N GLN A 185 -17.13 4.28 7.73
CA GLN A 185 -16.65 3.95 6.39
C GLN A 185 -15.34 3.15 6.44
N LEU A 186 -14.41 3.55 7.33
CA LEU A 186 -13.16 2.82 7.58
C LEU A 186 -13.42 1.41 8.10
N GLN A 187 -14.37 1.24 9.02
CA GLN A 187 -14.72 -0.09 9.55
C GLN A 187 -15.13 -1.06 8.45
N HIS A 188 -15.99 -0.63 7.53
CA HIS A 188 -16.43 -1.47 6.42
C HIS A 188 -15.30 -1.80 5.45
N VAL A 189 -14.39 -0.86 5.19
CA VAL A 189 -13.22 -1.18 4.38
C VAL A 189 -12.37 -2.25 5.04
N ILE A 190 -12.12 -2.13 6.34
CA ILE A 190 -11.34 -3.13 7.09
C ILE A 190 -12.02 -4.51 7.06
N SER A 191 -13.35 -4.57 7.04
CA SER A 191 -14.07 -5.85 6.92
C SER A 191 -13.89 -6.51 5.54
N VAL A 192 -13.85 -5.72 4.47
CA VAL A 192 -13.77 -6.20 3.08
C VAL A 192 -12.32 -6.36 2.58
N LEU A 193 -11.33 -5.83 3.29
CA LEU A 193 -9.93 -5.98 2.92
C LEU A 193 -9.49 -7.46 2.90
N PRO A 194 -8.66 -7.88 1.93
CA PRO A 194 -8.12 -9.23 1.85
C PRO A 194 -7.30 -9.63 3.08
N ASP A 195 -7.25 -10.93 3.36
CA ASP A 195 -6.52 -11.49 4.50
C ASP A 195 -5.03 -11.13 4.51
N SER A 196 -4.41 -11.00 3.33
CA SER A 196 -2.99 -10.63 3.22
C SER A 196 -2.68 -9.27 3.85
N ALA A 197 -3.55 -8.26 3.69
CA ALA A 197 -3.36 -6.96 4.32
C ALA A 197 -3.57 -7.01 5.83
N ALA A 198 -4.49 -7.86 6.30
CA ALA A 198 -4.76 -8.05 7.71
C ALA A 198 -3.63 -8.80 8.42
N GLU A 199 -3.04 -9.81 7.78
CA GLU A 199 -1.90 -10.56 8.29
C GLU A 199 -0.68 -9.66 8.48
N GLU A 200 -0.36 -8.81 7.50
CA GLU A 200 0.76 -7.89 7.60
C GLU A 200 0.54 -6.79 8.65
N ALA A 201 -0.68 -6.26 8.76
CA ALA A 201 -1.05 -5.37 9.86
C ALA A 201 -0.88 -6.05 11.24
N ALA A 202 -1.15 -7.36 11.34
CA ALA A 202 -0.93 -8.12 12.56
C ALA A 202 0.58 -8.29 12.87
N VAL A 203 1.41 -8.58 11.87
CA VAL A 203 2.89 -8.61 12.02
C VAL A 203 3.40 -7.29 12.58
N LYS A 204 2.92 -6.15 12.04
CA LYS A 204 3.31 -4.82 12.53
C LYS A 204 2.87 -4.56 13.98
N ALA A 205 1.70 -5.05 14.38
CA ALA A 205 1.25 -4.96 15.78
C ALA A 205 2.21 -5.69 16.73
N VAL A 206 2.74 -6.85 16.32
CA VAL A 206 3.70 -7.67 17.10
C VAL A 206 5.09 -7.04 17.19
N ASP A 207 5.53 -6.37 16.14
CA ASP A 207 6.79 -5.64 16.15
C ASP A 207 6.73 -4.39 17.03
N SER A 208 5.54 -3.77 17.11
CA SER A 208 5.31 -2.54 17.87
C SER A 208 5.04 -2.77 19.36
N THR A 209 4.70 -4.00 19.77
CA THR A 209 4.36 -4.34 21.16
C THR A 209 5.40 -5.27 21.79
N GLU A 210 5.91 -4.88 22.96
CA GLU A 210 6.89 -5.68 23.73
C GLU A 210 6.21 -6.79 24.56
N ASP A 211 4.90 -6.68 24.81
CA ASP A 211 4.12 -7.54 25.73
C ASP A 211 3.50 -8.79 25.08
N VAL A 212 3.92 -9.15 23.86
CA VAL A 212 3.39 -10.34 23.17
C VAL A 212 4.12 -11.58 23.65
N ASP A 213 3.35 -12.64 23.96
CA ASP A 213 3.89 -13.95 24.28
C ASP A 213 4.98 -14.35 23.26
N PRO A 214 6.22 -14.64 23.71
CA PRO A 214 7.34 -14.93 22.83
C PRO A 214 7.06 -16.08 21.85
N LYS A 215 6.19 -17.03 22.23
CA LYS A 215 5.75 -18.14 21.39
C LYS A 215 4.92 -17.66 20.20
N THR A 216 3.92 -16.82 20.43
CA THR A 216 3.03 -16.28 19.39
C THR A 216 3.82 -15.39 18.43
N LYS A 217 4.73 -14.57 18.97
CA LYS A 217 5.67 -13.76 18.17
C LYS A 217 6.55 -14.64 17.28
N MET A 218 7.11 -15.72 17.82
CA MET A 218 7.93 -16.67 17.05
C MET A 218 7.13 -17.37 15.95
N GLU A 219 5.88 -17.77 16.21
CA GLU A 219 5.03 -18.45 15.21
C GLU A 219 4.67 -17.54 14.03
N ILE A 220 4.26 -16.31 14.31
CA ILE A 220 3.91 -15.33 13.27
C ILE A 220 5.14 -15.01 12.41
N LEU A 221 6.27 -14.70 13.06
CA LEU A 221 7.52 -14.42 12.35
C LEU A 221 8.03 -15.64 11.57
N ARG A 222 7.82 -16.86 12.07
CA ARG A 222 8.20 -18.08 11.36
C ARG A 222 7.35 -18.30 10.12
N LYS A 223 6.03 -18.13 10.23
CA LYS A 223 5.13 -18.19 9.07
C LYS A 223 5.53 -17.17 8.01
N GLU A 224 5.83 -15.94 8.43
CA GLU A 224 6.30 -14.90 7.53
C GLU A 224 7.65 -15.23 6.88
N GLN A 225 8.59 -15.83 7.62
CA GLN A 225 9.84 -16.28 7.00
C GLN A 225 9.64 -17.45 6.01
N GLU A 226 8.66 -18.30 6.25
CA GLU A 226 8.32 -19.42 5.35
C GLU A 226 7.66 -18.90 4.07
N THR A 227 6.73 -17.94 4.15
CA THR A 227 6.12 -17.27 2.99
C THR A 227 7.18 -16.55 2.15
N ILE A 228 8.04 -15.74 2.77
CA ILE A 228 9.15 -15.05 2.09
C ILE A 228 10.09 -16.04 1.39
N LYS A 229 10.41 -17.17 2.04
CA LYS A 229 11.27 -18.21 1.42
C LYS A 229 10.59 -18.87 0.22
N ALA A 230 9.28 -19.16 0.33
CA ALA A 230 8.51 -19.76 -0.74
C ALA A 230 8.41 -18.80 -1.95
N GLU A 231 8.11 -17.53 -1.72
CA GLU A 231 8.04 -16.49 -2.74
C GLU A 231 9.39 -16.29 -3.44
N ARG A 232 10.49 -16.17 -2.67
CA ARG A 232 11.84 -16.07 -3.24
C ARG A 232 12.23 -17.30 -4.07
N ALA A 233 11.79 -18.48 -3.66
CA ALA A 233 12.02 -19.71 -4.42
C ALA A 233 11.20 -19.73 -5.72
N ALA A 234 9.94 -19.28 -5.68
CA ALA A 234 9.07 -19.14 -6.84
C ALA A 234 9.64 -18.12 -7.84
N ALA A 235 9.97 -16.90 -7.38
CA ALA A 235 10.59 -15.86 -8.21
C ALA A 235 11.91 -16.33 -8.84
N ARG A 236 12.73 -17.10 -8.10
CA ARG A 236 13.97 -17.69 -8.65
C ARG A 236 13.68 -18.76 -9.71
N LYS A 237 12.60 -19.54 -9.58
CA LYS A 237 12.19 -20.52 -10.58
C LYS A 237 11.65 -19.81 -11.83
N GLU A 238 10.81 -18.80 -11.66
CA GLU A 238 10.29 -17.99 -12.78
C GLU A 238 11.40 -17.26 -13.53
N ALA A 239 12.36 -16.66 -12.82
CA ALA A 239 13.52 -16.01 -13.44
C ALA A 239 14.38 -17.01 -14.25
N LYS A 240 14.54 -18.25 -13.76
CA LYS A 240 15.23 -19.31 -14.49
C LYS A 240 14.45 -19.79 -15.72
N GLU A 241 13.12 -19.91 -15.61
CA GLU A 241 12.22 -20.24 -16.73
C GLU A 241 12.25 -19.15 -17.81
N LEU A 242 12.17 -17.88 -17.42
CA LEU A 242 12.31 -16.72 -18.32
C LEU A 242 13.68 -16.70 -18.99
N ALA A 243 14.77 -16.93 -18.24
CA ALA A 243 16.11 -17.00 -18.80
C ALA A 243 16.28 -18.17 -19.79
N ARG A 244 15.67 -19.34 -19.51
CA ARG A 244 15.68 -20.47 -20.45
C ARG A 244 14.91 -20.15 -21.72
N LYS A 245 13.70 -19.59 -21.60
CA LYS A 245 12.88 -19.17 -22.75
C LYS A 245 13.58 -18.09 -23.61
N ALA A 246 14.27 -17.14 -22.98
CA ALA A 246 15.06 -16.14 -23.68
C ALA A 246 16.26 -16.75 -24.41
N ALA A 247 16.97 -17.71 -23.79
CA ALA A 247 18.08 -18.42 -24.42
C ALA A 247 17.62 -19.30 -25.60
N ASP A 248 16.46 -19.96 -25.46
CA ASP A 248 15.87 -20.78 -26.53
C ASP A 248 15.40 -19.91 -27.71
N ALA A 249 14.80 -18.74 -27.44
CA ALA A 249 14.39 -17.78 -28.47
C ALA A 249 15.59 -17.20 -29.24
N MET A 250 16.66 -16.81 -28.53
CA MET A 250 17.89 -16.31 -29.15
C MET A 250 18.58 -17.38 -30.01
N LYS A 251 18.50 -18.66 -29.60
CA LYS A 251 19.03 -19.78 -30.39
C LYS A 251 18.21 -20.04 -31.64
N LEU A 252 16.89 -19.86 -31.58
CA LEU A 252 15.99 -19.99 -32.72
C LEU A 252 16.22 -18.89 -33.76
N GLU A 253 16.41 -17.63 -33.35
CA GLU A 253 16.76 -16.53 -34.26
C GLU A 253 18.10 -16.76 -34.96
N THR A 254 19.12 -17.25 -34.25
CA THR A 254 20.42 -17.58 -34.87
C THR A 254 20.39 -18.78 -35.83
N LEU A 255 19.32 -19.58 -35.84
CA LEU A 255 19.14 -20.68 -36.80
C LEU A 255 18.41 -20.23 -38.07
N VAL A 256 17.55 -19.22 -37.99
CA VAL A 256 16.84 -18.64 -39.15
C VAL A 256 17.78 -17.81 -40.03
N ASP A 257 18.76 -17.13 -39.43
CA ASP A 257 19.75 -16.32 -40.16
C ASP A 257 20.80 -17.17 -40.93
N LYS A 258 20.86 -18.48 -40.67
CA LYS A 258 21.80 -19.41 -41.35
C LYS A 258 21.24 -20.08 -42.61
N THR A 259 19.97 -19.86 -42.93
CA THR A 259 19.39 -20.25 -44.21
C THR A 259 19.45 -19.06 -45.17
N GLU A 260 20.65 -18.65 -45.57
CA GLU A 260 20.83 -17.80 -46.74
C GLU A 260 20.35 -18.55 -47.99
N THR A 261 19.56 -17.82 -48.77
CA THR A 261 19.00 -18.17 -50.06
C THR A 261 20.04 -18.74 -51.03
N LEU A 262 19.79 -19.95 -51.53
CA LEU A 262 20.45 -20.45 -52.75
C LEU A 262 19.96 -19.62 -53.95
N GLU A 263 20.62 -18.50 -54.23
CA GLU A 263 20.50 -17.83 -55.52
C GLU A 263 21.53 -18.39 -56.53
N SER A 264 21.02 -18.54 -57.75
CA SER A 264 21.71 -18.68 -59.03
C SER A 264 22.05 -20.09 -59.54
N ARG A 265 21.29 -20.51 -60.55
CA ARG A 265 21.83 -20.79 -61.88
C ARG A 265 20.70 -20.79 -62.92
N SER A 266 20.34 -19.61 -63.41
CA SER A 266 19.76 -19.47 -64.74
C SER A 266 20.90 -19.64 -65.74
N SER A 267 20.89 -20.76 -66.45
CA SER A 267 21.68 -20.98 -67.65
C SER A 267 21.11 -20.12 -68.78
N GLU A 268 21.83 -19.05 -69.14
CA GLU A 268 21.78 -18.45 -70.46
C GLU A 268 22.65 -19.32 -71.38
N GLU A 269 22.03 -20.04 -72.30
CA GLU A 269 22.67 -20.58 -73.51
C GLU A 269 22.02 -19.95 -74.74
N CYS A 270 22.86 -19.83 -75.76
CA CYS A 270 22.83 -18.99 -76.93
C CYS A 270 21.68 -19.24 -77.91
#